data_AF-A0A0H4XC37-F1
#
_entry.id   AF-A0A0H4XC37-F1
#
_cell.length_a   1.000
_cell.length_b   1.000
_cell.length_c   1.000
_cell.angle_alpha   90.00
_cell.angle_beta   90.00
_cell.angle_gamma   90.00
#
_symmetry.space_group_name_H-M   'P 1'
#
loop_
_entity.id
_entity.type
_entity.pdbx_description
1 polymer ?
#
loop_
_entity_poly.entity_id
_entity_poly.type
_entity_poly.pdbx_seq_one_letter_code
_entity_poly.pdbx_strand_id
1 'polypeptide(L)' 'MRGAGRKARPYRDRYVTPEDRHFGREGALLARRHQVYQRAKARHLERWIRDTRDWTPAGPVRLGPSLNITPPVQELKLIG' A
#
# COMPACT_ATOMS: atom_id res chain seq x y z
N MET A 1 34.73 -5.81 0.06
CA MET A 1 33.43 -6.23 -0.49
C MET A 1 32.33 -5.79 0.46
N ARG A 2 31.52 -4.77 0.12
CA ARG A 2 30.35 -4.36 0.92
C ARG A 2 29.10 -4.63 0.10
N GLY A 3 28.38 -5.69 0.44
CA GLY A 3 27.10 -6.03 -0.16
C GLY A 3 26.09 -4.93 0.17
N ALA A 4 25.72 -4.14 -0.84
CA ALA A 4 24.63 -3.19 -0.72
C ALA A 4 23.35 -3.97 -0.40
N GLY A 5 22.86 -3.80 0.84
CA GLY A 5 21.59 -4.37 1.28
C GLY A 5 20.49 -3.92 0.32
N ARG A 6 19.90 -4.88 -0.40
CA ARG A 6 18.74 -4.65 -1.25
C ARG A 6 17.64 -4.05 -0.38
N LYS A 7 17.45 -2.73 -0.44
CA LYS A 7 16.26 -2.07 0.11
C LYS A 7 15.08 -2.72 -0.59
N ALA A 8 14.29 -3.47 0.17
CA ALA A 8 13.03 -4.03 -0.33
C ALA A 8 12.23 -2.86 -0.91
N ARG A 9 11.92 -2.90 -2.21
CA ARG A 9 11.06 -1.89 -2.82
C ARG A 9 9.70 -2.02 -2.15
N PRO A 10 9.24 -1.03 -1.37
CA PRO A 10 7.85 -1.06 -0.95
C PRO A 10 7.01 -0.90 -2.21
N TYR A 11 5.74 -1.26 -2.10
CA TYR A 11 4.70 -0.89 -3.05
C TYR A 11 4.36 -1.89 -4.15
N ARG A 12 3.85 -3.04 -3.71
CA ARG A 12 2.52 -3.44 -4.19
C ARG A 12 1.56 -3.19 -3.04
N ASP A 13 0.77 -2.12 -3.12
CA ASP A 13 -0.27 -1.85 -2.13
C ASP A 13 -1.04 -3.13 -1.85
N ARG A 14 -1.29 -3.39 -0.57
CA ARG A 14 -1.97 -4.60 -0.11
C ARG A 14 -3.49 -4.49 -0.37
N TYR A 15 -3.88 -3.74 -1.42
CA TYR A 15 -5.24 -3.31 -1.75
C TYR A 15 -5.91 -2.61 -0.57
N VAL A 16 -5.19 -1.66 0.03
CA VAL A 16 -5.66 -0.81 1.14
C VAL A 16 -5.58 0.62 0.63
N THR A 17 -6.67 1.37 0.76
CA THR A 17 -6.69 2.76 0.32
C THR A 17 -5.86 3.63 1.28
N PRO A 18 -5.29 4.75 0.82
CA PRO A 18 -4.68 5.72 1.73
C PRO A 18 -5.65 6.18 2.83
N GLU A 19 -6.94 6.28 2.51
CA GLU A 19 -8.00 6.59 3.45
C GLU A 19 -8.13 5.53 4.57
N ASP A 20 -8.12 4.24 4.22
CA ASP A 20 -8.15 3.15 5.21
C ASP A 20 -6.91 3.13 6.11
N ARG A 21 -5.75 3.54 5.59
CA ARG A 21 -4.55 3.73 6.42
C ARG A 21 -4.70 4.94 7.34
N HIS A 22 -5.25 6.04 6.84
CA HIS A 22 -5.47 7.26 7.59
C HIS A 22 -6.42 7.05 8.77
N PHE A 23 -7.52 6.33 8.57
CA PHE A 23 -8.47 6.00 9.63
C PHE A 23 -8.08 4.76 10.46
N GLY A 24 -6.90 4.19 10.26
CA GLY A 24 -6.44 3.01 11.00
C GLY A 24 -7.22 1.71 10.69
N ARG A 25 -8.06 1.70 9.65
CA ARG A 25 -8.83 0.53 9.20
C ARG A 25 -7.95 -0.53 8.53
N GLU A 26 -6.73 -0.17 8.12
CA GLU A 26 -5.75 -1.09 7.50
C GLU A 26 -5.56 -2.38 8.32
N GLY A 27 -5.34 -2.27 9.63
CA GLY A 27 -5.02 -3.43 10.47
C GLY A 27 -6.13 -4.47 10.47
N ALA A 28 -7.37 -4.04 10.72
CA ALA A 28 -8.53 -4.93 10.74
C ALA A 28 -8.79 -5.59 9.38
N LEU A 29 -8.64 -4.82 8.30
CA LEU A 29 -8.88 -5.29 6.93
C LEU A 29 -7.82 -6.32 6.49
N LEU A 30 -6.54 -6.10 6.82
CA LEU A 30 -5.47 -7.05 6.54
C LEU A 30 -5.58 -8.31 7.41
N ALA A 31 -5.95 -8.18 8.68
CA ALA A 31 -6.16 -9.33 9.57
C ALA A 31 -7.28 -10.26 9.03
N ARG A 32 -8.40 -9.69 8.60
CA ARG A 32 -9.51 -10.45 7.99
C ARG A 32 -9.06 -11.17 6.72
N ARG A 33 -8.29 -10.50 5.86
CA ARG A 33 -7.73 -11.12 4.65
C ARG A 33 -6.77 -12.24 4.99
N HIS A 34 -5.89 -12.04 5.97
CA HIS A 34 -4.97 -13.08 6.41
C HIS A 34 -5.71 -14.35 6.83
N GLN A 35 -6.78 -14.24 7.63
CA GLN A 35 -7.59 -15.39 8.03
C GLN A 35 -8.23 -16.13 6.85
N VAL A 36 -8.77 -15.41 5.86
CA VAL A 36 -9.35 -16.03 4.67
C VAL A 36 -8.29 -16.82 3.89
N TYR A 37 -7.12 -16.23 3.70
CA TYR A 37 -6.02 -16.86 2.97
C TYR A 37 -5.45 -18.07 3.73
N GLN A 38 -5.36 -17.99 5.06
CA GLN A 38 -4.94 -19.14 5.89
C GLN A 38 -5.93 -20.30 5.80
N ARG A 39 -7.24 -20.01 5.88
CA ARG A 39 -8.29 -21.02 5.70
C ARG A 39 -8.25 -21.63 4.30
N ALA A 40 -8.03 -20.83 3.27
CA ALA A 40 -7.91 -21.32 1.90
C ALA A 40 -6.66 -22.20 1.71
N LYS A 41 -5.52 -21.81 2.30
CA LYS A 41 -4.28 -22.60 2.28
C LYS A 41 -4.48 -23.95 2.98
N ALA A 42 -5.08 -23.94 4.17
CA ALA A 42 -5.35 -25.16 4.94
C ALA A 42 -6.23 -26.18 4.18
N ARG A 43 -7.15 -25.72 3.32
CA ARG A 43 -8.04 -26.59 2.56
C ARG A 43 -7.36 -27.29 1.37
N HIS A 44 -6.36 -26.67 0.76
CA HIS A 44 -5.73 -27.18 -0.47
C HIS A 44 -4.23 -26.93 -0.48
N LEU A 45 -3.49 -27.52 0.47
CA LEU A 45 -2.05 -27.30 0.60
C LEU A 45 -1.27 -27.58 -0.70
N GLU A 46 -1.70 -28.58 -1.47
CA GLU A 46 -1.14 -28.95 -2.79
C GLU A 46 -1.12 -27.82 -3.82
N ARG A 47 -2.08 -26.89 -3.76
CA ARG A 47 -2.12 -25.70 -4.65
C ARG A 47 -1.11 -24.63 -4.20
N TRP A 48 -0.78 -24.60 -2.92
CA TRP A 48 0.02 -23.52 -2.31
C TRP A 48 1.46 -23.96 -2.13
N ILE A 49 2.25 -23.84 -3.19
CA ILE A 49 3.71 -24.11 -3.16
C ILE A 49 4.45 -23.10 -2.27
N ARG A 50 3.88 -21.91 -2.08
CA ARG A 50 4.47 -20.81 -1.30
C ARG A 50 3.54 -20.37 -0.19
N ASP A 51 4.10 -19.64 0.77
CA ASP A 51 3.31 -19.01 1.82
C ASP A 51 2.31 -17.98 1.30
N THR A 52 1.29 -17.76 2.11
CA THR A 52 0.36 -16.65 1.88
C THR A 52 1.12 -15.33 1.86
N ARG A 53 0.66 -14.38 1.05
CA ARG A 53 1.23 -13.03 0.98
C ARG A 53 1.44 -12.44 2.39
N ASP A 54 2.46 -11.60 2.55
CA ASP A 54 2.64 -10.82 3.78
C ASP A 54 1.46 -9.83 3.95
N TRP A 55 0.73 -9.97 5.06
CA TRP A 55 -0.43 -9.15 5.44
C TRP A 55 -0.13 -8.20 6.62
N THR A 56 1.13 -7.99 6.96
CA THR A 56 1.54 -6.99 7.98
C THR A 56 1.06 -5.56 7.59
N PRO A 57 0.52 -4.75 8.51
CA PRO A 57 0.19 -3.36 8.19
C PRO A 57 1.43 -2.57 7.76
N ALA A 58 1.28 -1.68 6.78
CA ALA A 58 2.38 -0.82 6.33
C ALA A 58 2.63 0.34 7.30
N GLY A 59 1.62 0.69 8.10
CA GLY A 59 1.68 1.73 9.12
C GLY A 59 0.85 2.96 8.74
N PRO A 60 0.62 3.87 9.70
CA PRO A 60 -0.20 5.05 9.49
C PRO A 60 0.43 5.98 8.45
N VAL A 61 -0.39 6.46 7.51
CA VAL A 61 0.01 7.46 6.52
C VAL A 61 -0.56 8.81 6.96
N ARG A 62 0.31 9.82 7.04
CA ARG A 62 -0.12 11.22 7.15
C ARG A 62 -0.38 11.76 5.75
N LEU A 63 -1.64 12.08 5.45
CA LEU A 63 -1.97 12.88 4.29
C LEU A 63 -1.58 14.34 4.61
N GLY A 64 -0.57 14.87 3.93
CA GLY A 64 -0.37 16.31 3.89
C GLY A 64 -1.52 16.98 3.12
N PRO A 65 -1.74 18.30 3.26
CA PRO A 65 -2.71 18.99 2.42
C PRO A 65 -2.37 18.71 0.96
N SER A 66 -3.37 18.30 0.18
CA SER A 66 -3.23 18.11 -1.25
C SER A 66 -2.72 19.42 -1.84
N LEU A 67 -1.46 19.46 -2.26
CA LEU A 67 -0.99 20.50 -3.18
C LEU A 67 -1.83 20.28 -4.43
N ASN A 68 -2.86 21.10 -4.56
CA ASN A 68 -3.74 21.13 -5.70
C ASN A 68 -2.84 21.50 -6.89
N ILE A 69 -2.36 20.50 -7.64
CA ILE A 69 -1.59 20.73 -8.87
C ILE A 69 -2.57 21.13 -9.97
N THR A 70 -3.34 22.19 -9.71
CA THR A 70 -3.90 23.02 -10.75
C THR A 70 -2.84 24.08 -11.00
N PRO A 71 -2.01 23.98 -12.07
CA PRO A 71 -1.22 25.14 -12.44
C PRO A 71 -2.21 26.29 -12.67
N PRO A 72 -2.03 27.45 -12.02
CA PRO A 72 -2.93 28.58 -12.26
C PRO A 72 -2.85 28.94 -13.74
N VAL A 73 -3.98 28.84 -14.44
CA VAL A 73 -4.18 29.37 -15.79
C VAL A 73 -4.21 30.91 -15.73
N GLN A 74 -3.13 31.52 -15.28
CA GLN A 74 -2.97 32.98 -15.22
C GLN A 74 -1.64 33.44 -15.83
N GLU A 75 -0.95 32.58 -16.58
CA GLU A 75 0.21 32.99 -17.38
C GLU A 75 -0.11 32.99 -18.89
N LEU A 76 -1.27 33.56 -19.24
CA LEU A 76 -1.38 34.26 -20.53
C LEU A 76 -0.76 35.65 -20.32
N LYS A 77 0.57 35.67 -20.37
CA LYS A 77 1.44 36.80 -20.75
C LYS A 77 0.60 37.75 -21.64
N LEU A 78 0.24 38.95 -21.21
CA LEU A 78 1.13 40.12 -21.06
C LEU A 78 2.40 39.99 -21.93
N ILE A 79 2.22 39.68 -23.20
CA ILE A 79 3.08 40.19 -24.25
C ILE A 79 2.33 41.37 -24.87
N GLY A 80 3.00 42.53 -24.91
CA GLY A 80 2.49 43.74 -25.53
C GLY A 80 2.45 43.66 -27.05
#